data_AF-A0A358DWR8-F1
#
_entry.id   AF-A0A358DWR8-F1
#
_cell.length_a   1.000
_cell.length_b   1.000
_cell.length_c   1.000
_cell.angle_alpha   90.00
_cell.angle_beta   90.00
_cell.angle_gamma   90.00
#
_symmetry.space_group_name_H-M   'P 1'
#
loop_
_entity.id
_entity.type
_entity.pdbx_description
1 polymer ?
#
loop_
_entity_poly.entity_id
_entity_poly.type
_entity_poly.pdbx_seq_one_letter_code
_entity_poly.pdbx_strand_id
1 'polypeptide(L)' 'MDFSHNDKTKALLEKLDNFIAEHIAPIEDEVYDFHHKENNHGDWTRWKLHPGTEALKAKARDAGLAN' A
#
# COMPACT_ATOMS: atom_id res chain seq x y z
N MET A 1 30.17 0.55 -16.20
CA MET A 1 29.19 1.59 -15.80
C MET A 1 28.46 1.02 -14.59
N ASP A 2 28.38 1.77 -13.49
CA ASP A 2 27.59 1.33 -12.33
C ASP A 2 26.16 1.84 -12.49
N PHE A 3 25.20 0.94 -12.44
CA PHE A 3 23.75 1.21 -12.52
C PHE A 3 23.08 1.12 -11.15
N SER A 4 23.86 0.96 -10.09
CA SER A 4 23.32 0.88 -8.74
C SER A 4 22.68 2.19 -8.31
N HIS A 5 21.61 2.07 -7.54
CA HIS A 5 20.97 3.22 -6.92
C HIS A 5 21.89 3.88 -5.89
N ASN A 6 21.73 5.20 -5.70
CA ASN A 6 22.40 5.89 -4.60
C ASN A 6 21.87 5.42 -3.24
N ASP A 7 22.61 5.70 -2.17
CA ASP A 7 22.30 5.20 -0.83
C ASP A 7 20.96 5.69 -0.30
N LYS A 8 20.54 6.91 -0.67
CA LYS A 8 19.23 7.46 -0.30
C LYS A 8 18.09 6.64 -0.91
N THR A 9 18.20 6.29 -2.19
CA THR A 9 17.21 5.44 -2.86
C THR A 9 17.20 4.04 -2.29
N LYS A 10 18.36 3.44 -2.00
CA LYS A 10 18.44 2.12 -1.36
C LYS A 10 17.75 2.10 0.00
N ALA A 11 18.00 3.11 0.84
CA ALA A 11 17.35 3.23 2.15
C ALA A 11 15.82 3.44 2.04
N LEU A 12 15.36 4.17 1.02
CA LEU A 12 13.94 4.35 0.78
C LEU A 12 13.26 3.03 0.34
N LEU A 13 13.90 2.27 -0.53
CA LEU A 13 13.41 0.96 -0.97
C LEU A 13 13.30 -0.01 0.21
N GLU A 14 14.34 -0.11 1.03
CA GLU A 14 14.33 -0.96 2.23
C GLU A 14 13.20 -0.57 3.19
N LYS A 15 12.98 0.73 3.40
CA LYS A 15 11.88 1.23 4.23
C LYS A 15 10.50 0.87 3.65
N LEU A 16 10.35 0.99 2.33
CA LEU A 16 9.12 0.63 1.63
C LEU A 16 8.84 -0.88 1.71
N ASP A 17 9.85 -1.70 1.46
CA ASP A 17 9.73 -3.16 1.49
C ASP A 17 9.31 -3.64 2.89
N ASN A 18 9.94 -3.09 3.93
CA ASN A 18 9.58 -3.39 5.32
C ASN A 18 8.13 -2.97 5.64
N PHE A 19 7.71 -1.77 5.19
CA PHE A 19 6.35 -1.30 5.39
C PHE A 19 5.31 -2.19 4.69
N ILE A 20 5.60 -2.63 3.46
CA ILE A 20 4.72 -3.54 2.72
C ILE A 20 4.60 -4.86 3.48
N ALA A 21 5.73 -5.47 3.86
CA ALA A 21 5.74 -6.76 4.54
C ALA A 21 5.00 -6.73 5.89
N GLU A 22 5.14 -5.64 6.65
CA GLU A 22 4.56 -5.53 7.99
C GLU A 22 3.08 -5.12 7.99
N HIS A 23 2.65 -4.30 7.01
CA HIS A 23 1.35 -3.64 7.08
C HIS A 23 0.43 -3.89 5.90
N ILE A 24 0.96 -4.10 4.68
CA ILE A 24 0.14 -4.26 3.47
C ILE A 24 -0.08 -5.73 3.14
N ALA A 25 1.00 -6.51 3.01
CA ALA A 25 0.94 -7.92 2.64
C ALA A 25 0.01 -8.75 3.56
N PRO A 26 -0.04 -8.54 4.90
CA PRO A 26 -0.92 -9.32 5.75
C PRO A 26 -2.42 -9.10 5.52
N ILE A 27 -2.83 -7.97 4.95
CA ILE A 27 -4.25 -7.63 4.71
C ILE A 27 -4.63 -7.69 3.24
N GLU A 28 -3.70 -8.03 2.35
CA GLU A 28 -3.89 -7.96 0.91
C GLU A 28 -5.06 -8.85 0.45
N ASP A 29 -5.09 -10.11 0.90
CA ASP A 29 -6.17 -11.05 0.58
C ASP A 29 -7.54 -10.56 1.09
N GLU A 30 -7.59 -9.99 2.30
CA GLU A 30 -8.82 -9.41 2.87
C GLU A 30 -9.35 -8.24 2.02
N VAL A 31 -8.44 -7.37 1.57
CA VAL A 31 -8.77 -6.22 0.72
C VAL A 31 -9.31 -6.70 -0.64
N TYR A 32 -8.69 -7.72 -1.23
CA TYR A 32 -9.17 -8.30 -2.48
C TYR A 32 -10.55 -8.94 -2.30
N ASP A 33 -10.77 -9.69 -1.24
CA ASP A 33 -12.08 -10.29 -0.93
C ASP A 33 -13.16 -9.22 -0.72
N PHE A 34 -12.83 -8.13 -0.04
CA PHE A 34 -13.74 -7.00 0.15
C PHE A 34 -14.14 -6.38 -1.20
N HIS A 35 -13.18 -6.11 -2.08
CA HIS A 35 -13.49 -5.56 -3.41
C HIS A 35 -14.28 -6.54 -4.28
N HIS A 36 -14.01 -7.85 -4.20
CA HIS A 36 -14.80 -8.86 -4.91
C HIS A 36 -16.23 -8.97 -4.39
N LYS A 37 -16.52 -8.55 -3.15
CA LYS A 37 -17.89 -8.55 -2.58
C LYS A 37 -18.61 -7.24 -2.84
N GLU A 38 -17.96 -6.12 -2.55
CA GLU A 38 -18.58 -4.79 -2.58
C GLU A 38 -18.50 -4.10 -3.94
N ASN A 39 -17.48 -4.41 -4.76
CA ASN A 39 -17.19 -3.75 -6.03
C ASN A 39 -17.31 -4.71 -7.24
N ASN A 40 -18.12 -5.77 -7.12
CA ASN A 40 -18.31 -6.80 -8.16
C ASN A 40 -19.09 -6.33 -9.41
N HIS A 41 -19.28 -5.02 -9.58
CA HIS A 41 -20.07 -4.42 -10.63
C HIS A 41 -19.27 -3.35 -11.38
N GLY A 42 -19.63 -3.11 -12.65
CA GLY A 42 -18.97 -2.13 -13.52
C GLY A 42 -19.23 -0.66 -13.19
N ASP A 43 -20.11 -0.34 -12.23
CA ASP A 43 -20.34 1.03 -11.79
C ASP A 43 -19.25 1.51 -10.83
N TRP A 44 -18.21 2.15 -11.39
CA TRP A 44 -17.08 2.67 -10.65
C TRP A 44 -17.44 3.78 -9.66
N THR A 45 -18.58 4.48 -9.85
CA THR A 45 -19.00 5.58 -8.96
C THR A 45 -19.47 5.08 -7.59
N ARG A 46 -19.81 3.79 -7.50
CA ARG A 46 -20.27 3.14 -6.26
C ARG A 46 -19.20 2.31 -5.59
N TRP A 47 -18.01 2.23 -6.16
CA TRP A 47 -16.94 1.44 -5.57
C TRP A 47 -16.57 1.99 -4.20
N LYS A 48 -16.48 1.06 -3.25
CA LYS A 48 -16.09 1.34 -1.87
C LYS A 48 -14.63 1.06 -1.68
N LEU A 49 -13.99 1.93 -0.91
CA LEU A 49 -12.63 1.72 -0.44
C LEU A 49 -12.65 0.80 0.78
N HIS A 50 -11.67 -0.11 0.88
CA HIS A 50 -11.49 -0.92 2.08
C HIS A 50 -11.27 -0.01 3.32
N PRO A 51 -11.99 -0.23 4.43
CA PRO A 51 -11.92 0.66 5.61
C PRO A 51 -10.52 0.74 6.24
N GLY A 52 -9.69 -0.30 6.11
CA GLY A 52 -8.30 -0.31 6.57
C GLY A 52 -7.36 0.63 5.80
N THR A 53 -7.77 1.13 4.63
CA THR A 53 -6.90 1.92 3.75
C THR A 53 -6.50 3.26 4.36
N GLU A 54 -7.42 3.96 5.02
CA GLU A 54 -7.13 5.26 5.62
C GLU A 54 -6.16 5.14 6.81
N ALA A 55 -6.30 4.07 7.61
CA ALA A 55 -5.36 3.77 8.68
C ALA A 55 -3.95 3.46 8.14
N LEU A 56 -3.85 2.73 7.02
CA LEU A 56 -2.57 2.48 6.36
C LEU A 56 -1.93 3.76 5.81
N LYS A 57 -2.73 4.66 5.21
CA LYS A 57 -2.23 5.96 4.73
C LYS A 57 -1.66 6.80 5.87
N ALA A 58 -2.30 6.79 7.04
CA ALA A 58 -1.79 7.47 8.23
C ALA A 58 -0.42 6.89 8.64
N LYS A 59 -0.31 5.56 8.76
CA LYS A 59 0.96 4.88 9.05
C LYS A 59 2.06 5.20 8.02
N ALA A 60 1.71 5.25 6.73
CA ALA A 60 2.66 5.59 5.67
C ALA A 60 3.17 7.04 5.80
N ARG A 61 2.30 7.99 6.16
CA ARG A 61 2.70 9.38 6.45
C ARG A 61 3.63 9.48 7.64
N ASP A 62 3.33 8.79 8.73
CA ASP A 62 4.18 8.75 9.93
C ASP A 62 5.53 8.09 9.63
N ALA A 63 5.54 7.09 8.74
CA ALA A 63 6.75 6.49 8.21
C ALA A 63 7.44 7.37 7.14
N GLY A 64 6.98 8.58 6.83
CA GLY A 64 7.60 9.42 5.80
C GLY A 64 7.65 8.77 4.40
N LEU A 65 6.72 7.85 4.11
CA LEU A 65 6.50 7.20 2.83
C LEU A 65 5.34 7.86 2.05
N ALA A 66 5.04 9.12 2.37
CA ALA A 66 3.98 9.91 1.74
C ALA A 66 4.55 11.21 1.16
N ASN A 67 3.94 11.69 0.07
CA ASN A 67 4.29 12.92 -0.64
C ASN A 67 3.48 14.13 -0.17
#